data_AF-A0A9D5EE06-F1
#
_entry.id   AF-A0A9D5EE06-F1
#
_cell.length_a   1.000
_cell.length_b   1.000
_cell.length_c   1.000
_cell.angle_alpha   90.00
_cell.angle_beta   90.00
_cell.angle_gamma   90.00
#
_symmetry.space_group_name_H-M   'P 1'
#
loop_
_entity.id
_entity.type
_entity.pdbx_description
1 polymer ?
#
loop_
_entity_poly.entity_id
_entity_poly.type
_entity_poly.pdbx_seq_one_letter_code
_entity_poly.pdbx_strand_id
1 'polypeptide(L)'
;MILLGPVGVALAVFVAAILLALLIRVSGDVQRHPALAVPERSPFAGGEAPVVHAWNRYHARYYVMALVFLAFDMEMVFMYPWAVVFVREGGIAMVEMGMFITILLLGVLYAWRERVFEWA
;
A
#
# COMPACT_ATOMS: atom_id res chain seq x y z
N MET A 1 -16.11 -7.40 -42.24
CA MET A 1 -15.36 -6.15 -42.53
C MET A 1 -15.85 -4.98 -41.65
N ILE A 2 -16.09 -5.22 -40.34
CA ILE A 2 -16.65 -4.21 -39.41
C ILE A 2 -15.73 -4.01 -38.19
N LEU A 3 -14.76 -4.92 -37.96
CA LEU A 3 -13.75 -4.79 -36.89
C LEU A 3 -12.57 -3.88 -37.21
N LEU A 4 -12.29 -3.58 -38.50
CA LEU A 4 -11.18 -2.69 -38.88
C LEU A 4 -11.46 -1.22 -38.51
N GLY A 5 -12.75 -0.82 -38.46
CA GLY A 5 -13.18 0.51 -38.03
C GLY A 5 -12.87 0.81 -36.55
N PRO A 6 -13.35 0.01 -35.57
CA PRO A 6 -13.11 0.29 -34.16
C PRO A 6 -11.64 0.16 -33.77
N VAL A 7 -10.89 -0.77 -34.37
CA VAL A 7 -9.44 -0.91 -34.13
C VAL A 7 -8.67 0.29 -34.66
N GLY A 8 -9.04 0.82 -35.84
CA GLY A 8 -8.44 2.03 -36.39
C GLY A 8 -8.72 3.27 -35.54
N VAL A 9 -9.95 3.41 -35.03
CA VAL A 9 -10.33 4.50 -34.11
C VAL A 9 -9.56 4.38 -32.79
N ALA A 10 -9.46 3.18 -32.22
CA ALA A 10 -8.70 2.96 -30.98
C ALA A 10 -7.21 3.32 -31.15
N LEU A 11 -6.60 2.95 -32.28
CA LEU A 11 -5.21 3.26 -32.58
C LEU A 11 -5.00 4.77 -32.77
N ALA A 12 -5.92 5.45 -33.46
CA ALA A 12 -5.87 6.91 -33.63
C ALA A 12 -6.00 7.65 -32.29
N VAL A 13 -6.90 7.22 -31.40
CA VAL A 13 -7.05 7.80 -30.05
C VAL A 13 -5.79 7.56 -29.22
N PHE A 14 -5.20 6.36 -29.29
CA PHE A 14 -3.97 6.04 -28.57
C PHE A 14 -2.79 6.90 -29.03
N VAL A 15 -2.61 7.05 -30.35
CA VAL A 15 -1.58 7.92 -30.93
C VAL A 15 -1.82 9.39 -30.57
N ALA A 16 -3.07 9.86 -30.64
CA ALA A 16 -3.43 11.22 -30.24
C ALA A 16 -3.15 11.48 -28.75
N ALA A 17 -3.43 10.52 -27.87
CA ALA A 17 -3.14 10.61 -26.44
C ALA A 17 -1.63 10.66 -26.16
N ILE A 18 -0.83 9.86 -26.88
CA ILE A 18 0.64 9.89 -26.78
C ILE A 18 1.18 11.24 -27.24
N LEU A 19 0.71 11.74 -28.40
CA LEU A 19 1.13 13.04 -28.92
C LEU A 19 0.74 14.17 -27.97
N LEU A 20 -0.46 14.13 -27.40
CA LEU A 20 -0.92 15.10 -26.40
C LEU A 20 -0.04 15.05 -25.14
N ALA A 21 0.28 13.86 -24.63
CA ALA A 21 1.16 13.69 -23.48
C ALA A 21 2.59 14.22 -23.75
N LEU A 22 3.12 13.98 -24.95
CA LEU A 22 4.41 14.52 -25.40
C LEU A 22 4.37 16.05 -25.51
N LEU A 23 3.31 16.61 -26.09
CA LEU A 23 3.12 18.06 -26.18
C LEU A 23 3.05 18.71 -24.80
N ILE A 24 2.35 18.11 -23.84
CA ILE A 24 2.27 18.60 -22.45
C ILE A 24 3.64 18.52 -21.75
N ARG A 25 4.42 17.45 -21.99
CA ARG A 25 5.78 17.31 -21.43
C ARG A 25 6.72 18.38 -21.98
N VAL A 26 6.67 18.65 -23.28
CA VAL A 26 7.54 19.65 -23.95
C VAL A 26 7.11 21.07 -23.58
N SER A 27 5.81 21.36 -23.58
CA SER A 27 5.30 22.68 -23.18
C SER A 27 5.52 22.94 -21.69
N GLY A 28 5.41 21.92 -20.85
CA GLY A 28 5.76 21.99 -19.43
C GLY A 28 7.25 22.24 -19.16
N ASP A 29 8.14 21.94 -20.11
CA ASP A 29 9.57 22.31 -20.05
C ASP A 29 9.80 23.77 -20.45
N VAL A 30 9.05 24.26 -21.45
CA VAL A 30 9.07 25.66 -21.92
C VAL A 30 8.40 26.63 -20.92
N GLN A 31 7.36 26.18 -20.20
CA GLN A 31 6.68 26.93 -19.14
C GLN A 31 7.33 26.77 -17.77
N ARG A 32 8.51 26.14 -17.67
CA ARG A 32 9.31 26.22 -16.44
C ARG A 32 9.67 27.68 -16.22
N HIS A 33 8.87 28.35 -15.41
CA HIS A 33 9.14 29.70 -14.93
C HIS A 33 10.62 29.81 -14.53
N PRO A 34 11.32 30.88 -14.95
CA PRO A 34 12.73 31.06 -14.63
C PRO A 34 12.85 31.09 -13.11
N ALA A 35 13.44 30.02 -12.57
CA ALA A 35 13.66 29.79 -11.16
C ALA A 35 12.53 30.31 -10.26
N LEU A 36 11.49 29.49 -10.05
CA LEU A 36 10.78 29.51 -8.75
C LEU A 36 11.83 29.78 -7.68
N ALA A 37 11.69 30.90 -6.98
CA ALA A 37 12.70 31.35 -6.03
C ALA A 37 13.07 30.16 -5.15
N VAL A 38 14.33 30.07 -4.74
CA VAL A 38 14.90 28.96 -3.95
C VAL A 38 13.95 28.34 -2.89
N PRO A 39 13.02 29.07 -2.22
CA PRO A 39 12.02 28.48 -1.31
C PRO A 39 10.97 27.54 -1.91
N GLU A 40 10.63 27.62 -3.20
CA GLU A 40 9.55 26.81 -3.81
C GLU A 40 10.00 25.41 -4.23
N ARG A 41 11.31 25.15 -4.24
CA ARG A 41 11.87 23.81 -4.52
C ARG A 41 12.20 23.01 -3.26
N SER A 42 12.10 23.61 -2.07
CA SER A 42 12.28 22.90 -0.81
C SER A 42 10.98 22.18 -0.39
N PRO A 43 11.06 20.94 0.13
CA PRO A 43 9.88 20.21 0.62
C PRO A 43 9.32 20.78 1.93
N PHE A 44 9.75 21.97 2.34
CA PHE A 44 9.37 22.65 3.57
C PHE A 44 9.04 24.11 3.27
N ALA A 45 7.93 24.59 3.83
CA ALA A 45 7.46 25.98 3.69
C ALA A 45 7.81 26.87 4.91
N GLY A 46 8.43 26.30 5.94
CA GLY A 46 8.67 26.95 7.24
C GLY A 46 9.77 28.02 7.26
N GLY A 47 10.32 28.43 6.11
CA GLY A 47 11.33 29.49 6.00
C GLY A 47 12.74 29.12 6.45
N GLU A 48 12.91 28.16 7.36
CA GLU A 48 14.21 27.67 7.82
C GLU A 48 14.53 26.27 7.30
N ALA A 49 15.81 26.05 6.97
CA ALA A 49 16.29 24.75 6.52
C ALA A 49 16.19 23.71 7.66
N PRO A 50 15.82 22.45 7.37
CA PRO A 50 15.75 21.40 8.38
C PRO A 50 17.13 21.23 9.03
N VAL A 51 17.19 21.51 10.33
CA VAL A 51 18.41 21.39 11.14
C VAL A 51 18.74 19.93 11.44
N VAL A 52 17.75 19.04 11.31
CA VAL A 52 17.82 17.64 11.74
C VAL A 52 17.42 16.73 10.58
N HIS A 53 18.10 15.58 10.49
CA HIS A 53 17.81 14.57 9.48
C HIS A 53 16.40 13.99 9.65
N ALA A 54 15.72 13.69 8.54
CA ALA A 54 14.31 13.27 8.53
C ALA A 54 14.03 12.00 9.36
N TRP A 55 15.05 11.15 9.57
CA TRP A 55 14.93 9.88 10.29
C TRP A 55 15.36 9.95 11.75
N ASN A 56 15.69 11.12 12.28
CA ASN A 56 16.19 11.26 13.65
C ASN A 56 15.17 10.83 14.74
N ARG A 57 13.90 10.66 14.38
CA ARG A 57 12.84 10.20 15.30
C ARG A 57 12.20 8.91 14.79
N TYR A 58 12.98 7.85 14.67
CA TYR A 58 12.44 6.52 14.41
C TYR A 58 11.90 5.91 15.71
N HIS A 59 10.63 5.52 15.73
CA HIS A 59 10.05 4.76 16.83
C HIS A 59 9.79 3.30 16.39
N ALA A 60 10.38 2.33 17.07
CA ALA A 60 10.21 0.91 16.76
C ALA A 60 8.76 0.41 16.90
N ARG A 61 7.89 1.16 17.60
CA ARG A 61 6.48 0.81 17.86
C ARG A 61 5.66 0.57 16.57
N TYR A 62 5.93 1.32 15.50
CA TYR A 62 5.23 1.14 14.22
C TYR A 62 5.54 -0.20 13.56
N TYR A 63 6.76 -0.70 13.74
CA TYR A 63 7.17 -1.98 13.18
C TYR A 63 6.46 -3.15 13.85
N VAL A 64 6.37 -3.14 15.18
CA VAL A 64 5.67 -4.19 15.94
C VAL A 64 4.18 -4.21 15.58
N MET A 65 3.55 -3.05 15.45
CA MET A 65 2.15 -2.96 15.03
C MET A 65 1.94 -3.52 13.62
N ALA A 66 2.85 -3.23 12.68
CA ALA A 66 2.81 -3.78 11.32
C ALA A 66 3.01 -5.30 11.30
N LEU A 67 3.91 -5.83 12.13
CA LEU A 67 4.12 -7.28 12.25
C LEU A 67 2.88 -8.00 12.81
N VAL A 68 2.25 -7.44 13.84
CA VAL A 68 1.00 -8.01 14.40
C VAL A 68 -0.12 -7.95 13.37
N PHE A 69 -0.27 -6.82 12.66
CA PHE A 69 -1.24 -6.70 11.57
C PHE A 69 -1.00 -7.72 10.46
N LEU A 70 0.25 -7.88 10.01
CA LEU A 70 0.62 -8.84 8.97
C LEU A 70 0.36 -10.28 9.41
N ALA A 71 0.69 -10.63 10.65
CA ALA A 71 0.45 -11.96 11.20
C ALA A 71 -1.05 -12.28 11.25
N PHE A 72 -1.87 -11.30 11.60
CA PHE A 72 -3.33 -11.41 11.58
C PHE A 72 -3.87 -11.51 10.14
N ASP A 73 -3.44 -10.64 9.22
CA ASP A 73 -3.90 -10.65 7.81
C ASP A 73 -3.58 -11.98 7.09
N MET A 74 -2.45 -12.59 7.43
CA MET A 74 -2.09 -13.91 6.92
C MET A 74 -3.09 -15.01 7.31
N GLU A 75 -3.86 -14.85 8.39
CA GLU A 75 -4.85 -15.85 8.83
C GLU A 75 -5.95 -16.07 7.78
N MET A 76 -6.37 -14.99 7.09
CA MET A 76 -7.41 -15.03 6.06
C MET A 76 -6.96 -15.87 4.87
N VAL A 77 -5.68 -15.80 4.52
CA VAL A 77 -5.09 -16.62 3.45
C VAL A 77 -5.19 -18.11 3.77
N PHE A 78 -5.05 -18.49 5.05
CA PHE A 78 -5.23 -19.87 5.51
C PHE A 78 -6.70 -20.29 5.65
N MET A 79 -7.61 -19.34 5.93
CA MET A 79 -9.04 -19.60 6.02
C MET A 79 -9.66 -20.04 4.69
N TYR A 80 -9.22 -19.49 3.56
CA TYR A 80 -9.77 -19.82 2.24
C TYR A 80 -9.64 -21.31 1.87
N PRO A 81 -8.44 -21.93 1.86
CA PRO A 81 -8.31 -23.34 1.56
C PRO A 81 -8.94 -24.23 2.63
N TRP A 82 -8.89 -23.82 3.90
CA TRP A 82 -9.57 -24.55 4.99
C TRP A 82 -11.08 -24.65 4.75
N ALA A 83 -11.74 -23.56 4.35
CA ALA A 83 -13.18 -23.56 4.08
C ALA A 83 -13.57 -24.55 2.97
N VAL A 84 -12.69 -24.77 1.99
CA VAL A 84 -12.88 -25.78 0.94
C VAL A 84 -12.73 -27.20 1.49
N VAL A 85 -11.73 -27.44 2.34
CA VAL A 85 -11.45 -28.75 2.96
C VAL A 85 -12.53 -29.14 3.98
N PHE A 86 -13.10 -28.15 4.68
CA PHE A 86 -14.16 -28.36 5.67
C PHE A 86 -15.36 -29.13 5.12
N VAL A 87 -15.69 -28.97 3.83
CA VAL A 87 -16.79 -29.70 3.18
C VAL A 87 -16.52 -31.22 3.15
N ARG A 88 -15.25 -31.64 3.09
CA ARG A 88 -14.86 -33.06 3.01
C ARG A 88 -14.59 -33.67 4.39
N GLU A 89 -13.87 -32.93 5.24
CA GLU A 89 -13.36 -33.44 6.52
C GLU A 89 -14.26 -33.09 7.73
N GLY A 90 -15.17 -32.13 7.57
CA GLY A 90 -16.18 -31.76 8.57
C GLY A 90 -15.59 -31.38 9.93
N GLY A 91 -15.92 -32.17 10.96
CA GLY A 91 -15.60 -31.87 12.35
C GLY A 91 -14.10 -31.84 12.68
N ILE A 92 -13.28 -32.66 12.01
CA ILE A 92 -11.83 -32.66 12.24
C ILE A 92 -11.23 -31.33 11.79
N ALA A 93 -11.57 -30.90 10.57
CA ALA A 93 -11.15 -29.60 10.05
C ALA A 93 -11.62 -28.44 10.94
N MET A 94 -12.80 -28.53 11.58
CA MET A 94 -13.25 -27.51 12.55
C MET A 94 -12.30 -27.39 13.74
N VAL A 95 -11.86 -28.51 14.32
CA VAL A 95 -10.97 -28.52 15.48
C VAL A 95 -9.58 -27.98 15.11
N GLU A 96 -9.06 -28.38 13.95
CA GLU A 96 -7.78 -27.88 13.43
C GLU A 96 -7.79 -26.36 13.26
N MET A 97 -8.87 -25.82 12.68
CA MET A 97 -9.03 -24.38 12.49
C MET A 97 -9.24 -23.64 13.82
N GLY A 98 -10.03 -24.21 14.73
CA GLY A 98 -10.19 -23.66 16.07
C GLY A 98 -8.86 -23.57 16.82
N MET A 99 -8.02 -24.60 16.70
CA MET A 99 -6.67 -24.59 17.27
C MET A 99 -5.80 -23.51 16.62
N PHE A 100 -5.82 -23.39 15.30
CA PHE A 100 -5.07 -22.38 14.56
C PHE A 100 -5.46 -20.95 14.99
N ILE A 101 -6.76 -20.63 15.01
CA ILE A 101 -7.26 -19.33 15.46
C ILE A 101 -6.88 -19.06 16.92
N THR A 102 -6.97 -20.06 17.78
CA THR A 102 -6.61 -19.93 19.21
C THR A 102 -5.14 -19.54 19.38
N ILE A 103 -4.23 -20.17 18.62
CA ILE A 103 -2.80 -19.86 18.69
C ILE A 103 -2.51 -18.41 18.24
N LEU A 104 -3.16 -17.94 17.17
CA LEU A 104 -3.02 -16.56 16.70
C LEU A 104 -3.60 -15.55 17.71
N LEU A 105 -4.78 -15.83 18.26
CA LEU A 105 -5.39 -15.03 19.32
C LEU A 105 -4.48 -14.90 20.55
N LEU A 106 -3.79 -15.97 20.95
CA LEU A 106 -2.82 -15.91 22.04
C LEU A 106 -1.66 -14.95 21.72
N GLY A 107 -1.19 -14.91 20.48
CA GLY A 107 -0.18 -13.95 20.02
C GLY A 107 -0.67 -12.50 20.13
N VAL A 108 -1.90 -12.23 19.72
CA VAL A 108 -2.53 -10.89 19.84
C VAL A 108 -2.73 -10.51 21.31
N LEU A 109 -3.19 -11.46 22.14
CA LEU A 109 -3.39 -11.26 23.57
C LEU A 109 -2.06 -10.91 24.28
N TYR A 110 -0.97 -11.57 23.88
CA TYR A 110 0.37 -11.25 24.35
C TYR A 110 0.79 -9.83 23.94
N ALA A 111 0.59 -9.45 22.67
CA ALA A 111 0.90 -8.10 22.20
C ALA A 111 0.08 -7.02 22.93
N TRP A 112 -1.18 -7.32 23.29
CA TRP A 112 -2.01 -6.45 24.11
C TRP A 112 -1.42 -6.27 25.51
N ARG A 113 -1.01 -7.36 26.16
CA ARG A 113 -0.37 -7.32 27.49
C ARG A 113 0.88 -6.44 27.47
N GLU A 114 1.68 -6.50 26.42
CA GLU A 114 2.89 -5.69 26.22
C GLU A 114 2.60 -4.23 25.85
N ARG A 115 1.32 -3.81 25.85
CA ARG A 115 0.90 -2.42 25.57
C ARG A 115 1.42 -1.88 24.24
N VAL A 116 1.62 -2.77 23.26
CA VAL A 116 2.09 -2.41 21.91
C VAL A 116 1.14 -1.42 21.23
N PHE A 117 -0.14 -1.42 21.62
CA PHE A 117 -1.18 -0.56 21.08
C PHE A 117 -1.34 0.79 21.82
N GLU A 118 -0.59 1.03 22.90
CA GLU A 118 -0.71 2.30 23.65
C GLU A 118 0.07 3.43 22.98
N TRP A 119 -0.59 4.59 22.85
CA TRP A 119 -0.03 5.80 22.26
C TRP A 119 0.10 6.91 23.31
N ALA A 120 1.14 6.79 24.14
CA ALA A 120 1.64 7.84 25.01
C ALA A 120 2.98 8.38 24.50
#